data_AF-A0AAW2KKF5-F1
#
_entry.id   AF-A0AAW2KKF5-F1
#
_cell.length_a   1.000
_cell.length_b   1.000
_cell.length_c   1.000
_cell.angle_alpha   90.00
_cell.angle_beta   90.00
_cell.angle_gamma   90.00
#
_symmetry.space_group_name_H-M   'P 1'
#
loop_
_entity.id
_entity.type
_entity.pdbx_description
1 polymer ?
#
loop_
_entity_poly.entity_id
_entity_poly.type
_entity_poly.pdbx_seq_one_letter_code
_entity_poly.pdbx_strand_id
1 'polypeptide(L)'
;MLPDMNSTAFGGDESQRAGDDGMNNKPSSEDLDNTSVKNQELKRKRYHRHTPQQIQEMEAFFKQYPHPNNNQRKEISDKLGLEPLQVKFWFQNKRTQVKTWHEHHKNSHFRTENDELRAENMRCREALRNACCRACGRAIVVAGISSNEHCLRVENARLREQIEEFAAIVTKFVGKPLTNDATIPSSTASPIIDIEVVQKLKGKQKIEE
;
A
#
# COMPACT_ATOMS: atom_id res chain seq x y z
N MET A 1 19.10 21.95 -9.15
CA MET A 1 19.47 21.48 -10.51
C MET A 1 18.46 20.40 -10.92
N LEU A 2 17.91 20.46 -12.12
CA LEU A 2 17.11 19.35 -12.66
C LEU A 2 18.08 18.31 -13.25
N PRO A 3 17.91 17.00 -13.01
CA PRO A 3 18.75 15.99 -13.62
C PRO A 3 18.55 15.96 -15.13
N ASP A 4 19.61 15.64 -15.87
CA ASP A 4 19.60 15.65 -17.32
C ASP A 4 18.69 14.54 -17.87
N MET A 5 17.83 14.89 -18.84
CA MET A 5 16.67 14.08 -19.25
C MET A 5 16.93 13.25 -20.51
N ASN A 6 18.20 13.00 -20.84
CA ASN A 6 18.59 12.44 -22.13
C ASN A 6 19.07 10.98 -22.03
N SER A 7 18.70 10.19 -23.04
CA SER A 7 19.07 8.78 -23.24
C SER A 7 18.70 7.76 -22.14
N THR A 8 17.48 7.22 -22.22
CA THR A 8 17.28 5.77 -22.02
C THR A 8 16.32 5.27 -23.10
N ALA A 9 16.71 4.22 -23.81
CA ALA A 9 15.99 3.72 -24.97
C ALA A 9 14.69 3.02 -24.59
N PHE A 10 13.71 3.07 -25.50
CA PHE A 10 12.51 2.24 -25.44
C PHE A 10 12.89 0.76 -25.50
N GLY A 11 12.62 0.02 -24.42
CA GLY A 11 12.43 -1.43 -24.42
C GLY A 11 11.05 -1.70 -23.85
N GLY A 12 10.15 -2.26 -24.64
CA GLY A 12 8.80 -2.62 -24.18
C GLY A 12 8.79 -3.99 -23.54
N ASP A 13 8.06 -4.15 -22.44
CA ASP A 13 7.58 -5.45 -21.96
C ASP A 13 6.04 -5.43 -21.99
N GLU A 14 5.46 -6.38 -22.70
CA GLU A 14 4.02 -6.48 -22.96
C GLU A 14 3.40 -7.52 -22.02
N SER A 15 3.30 -7.17 -20.74
CA SER A 15 2.74 -8.07 -19.73
C SER A 15 1.21 -8.14 -19.82
N GLN A 16 0.75 -9.30 -20.30
CA GLN A 16 -0.64 -9.70 -20.54
C GLN A 16 -1.56 -9.51 -19.32
N ARG A 17 -2.81 -9.08 -19.56
CA ARG A 17 -3.94 -9.33 -18.65
C ARG A 17 -5.21 -9.66 -19.45
N ALA A 18 -5.69 -10.89 -19.28
CA ALA A 18 -6.99 -11.32 -19.75
C ALA A 18 -8.10 -10.86 -18.79
N GLY A 19 -9.30 -10.63 -19.34
CA GLY A 19 -10.53 -10.32 -18.61
C GLY A 19 -11.70 -10.50 -19.57
N ASP A 20 -12.67 -11.32 -19.18
CA ASP A 20 -13.72 -11.91 -20.04
C ASP A 20 -15.12 -11.39 -19.65
N ASP A 21 -16.12 -11.67 -20.50
CA ASP A 21 -17.57 -11.41 -20.36
C ASP A 21 -18.05 -9.93 -20.20
N GLY A 22 -19.17 -9.50 -20.81
CA GLY A 22 -20.04 -10.19 -21.77
C GLY A 22 -21.25 -9.34 -22.23
N MET A 23 -21.65 -9.55 -23.50
CA MET A 23 -22.98 -9.35 -24.13
C MET A 23 -23.74 -8.00 -24.06
N ASN A 24 -24.02 -7.41 -25.24
CA ASN A 24 -25.38 -7.48 -25.82
C ASN A 24 -25.43 -7.25 -27.36
N ASN A 25 -26.41 -7.90 -28.01
CA ASN A 25 -26.85 -7.82 -29.41
C ASN A 25 -27.73 -6.56 -29.68
N LYS A 26 -28.19 -6.15 -30.88
CA LYS A 26 -27.97 -6.39 -32.33
C LYS A 26 -28.90 -5.40 -33.08
N PRO A 27 -28.60 -4.94 -34.31
CA PRO A 27 -29.58 -5.09 -35.41
C PRO A 27 -28.89 -5.57 -36.69
N SER A 28 -29.22 -6.75 -37.24
CA SER A 28 -30.33 -7.06 -38.15
C SER A 28 -29.92 -6.88 -39.62
N SER A 29 -30.09 -7.95 -40.40
CA SER A 29 -29.77 -8.10 -41.83
C SER A 29 -30.80 -7.31 -42.67
N GLU A 30 -30.54 -6.83 -43.91
CA GLU A 30 -30.28 -7.49 -45.22
C GLU A 30 -29.51 -6.52 -46.15
N ASP A 31 -28.91 -6.85 -47.33
CA ASP A 31 -28.38 -8.10 -47.94
C ASP A 31 -27.64 -7.75 -49.29
N LEU A 32 -27.12 -8.76 -50.00
CA LEU A 32 -26.72 -8.86 -51.43
C LEU A 32 -25.38 -8.31 -51.96
N ASP A 33 -24.48 -9.27 -52.21
CA ASP A 33 -23.71 -9.57 -53.43
C ASP A 33 -22.49 -8.72 -53.94
N ASN A 34 -21.52 -9.50 -54.46
CA ASN A 34 -20.50 -9.28 -55.49
C ASN A 34 -19.29 -8.30 -55.34
N THR A 35 -18.11 -8.94 -55.33
CA THR A 35 -16.89 -8.58 -56.08
C THR A 35 -16.42 -7.11 -56.10
N SER A 36 -15.68 -6.72 -55.05
CA SER A 36 -14.38 -6.05 -55.25
C SER A 36 -13.51 -6.15 -54.01
N VAL A 37 -12.45 -6.97 -54.09
CA VAL A 37 -11.32 -6.91 -53.15
C VAL A 37 -10.49 -5.65 -53.48
N LYS A 38 -11.03 -4.47 -53.16
CA LYS A 38 -10.39 -3.17 -53.39
C LYS A 38 -10.13 -2.46 -52.07
N ASN A 39 -8.86 -2.42 -51.70
CA ASN A 39 -8.24 -1.30 -50.96
C ASN A 39 -8.83 -0.99 -49.57
N GLN A 40 -9.11 -2.00 -48.74
CA GLN A 40 -9.25 -1.83 -47.29
C GLN A 40 -7.98 -2.16 -46.50
N GLU A 41 -6.81 -2.11 -47.13
CA GLU A 41 -5.60 -1.73 -46.40
C GLU A 41 -5.75 -0.25 -45.99
N LEU A 42 -6.44 -0.05 -44.87
CA LEU A 42 -6.67 1.24 -44.24
C LEU A 42 -5.31 1.90 -44.02
N LYS A 43 -4.99 2.87 -44.88
CA LYS A 43 -3.81 3.72 -44.79
C LYS A 43 -3.82 4.43 -43.43
N ARG A 44 -3.28 3.77 -42.40
CA ARG A 44 -3.03 4.36 -41.08
C ARG A 44 -2.29 5.65 -41.33
N LYS A 45 -2.94 6.79 -41.05
CA LYS A 45 -2.38 8.13 -41.34
C LYS A 45 -0.95 8.15 -40.81
N ARG A 46 0.03 8.24 -41.72
CA ARG A 46 1.45 8.08 -41.38
C ARG A 46 1.85 9.29 -40.56
N TYR A 47 1.72 9.18 -39.23
CA TYR A 47 1.99 10.27 -38.29
C TYR A 47 3.38 10.84 -38.56
N HIS A 48 3.43 12.11 -38.91
CA HIS A 48 4.71 12.77 -39.17
C HIS A 48 5.43 12.98 -37.84
N ARG A 49 6.64 12.44 -37.74
CA ARG A 49 7.48 12.55 -36.55
C ARG A 49 8.28 13.85 -36.66
N HIS A 50 8.27 14.67 -35.61
CA HIS A 50 9.10 15.89 -35.57
C HIS A 50 10.59 15.54 -35.67
N THR A 51 11.37 16.41 -36.30
CA THR A 51 12.82 16.23 -36.42
C THR A 51 13.52 16.41 -35.05
N PRO A 52 14.73 15.87 -34.84
CA PRO A 52 15.47 16.10 -33.61
C PRO A 52 15.70 17.59 -33.30
N GLN A 53 15.96 18.40 -34.32
CA GLN A 53 16.10 19.86 -34.18
C GLN A 53 14.79 20.52 -33.70
N GLN A 54 13.64 20.15 -34.28
CA GLN A 54 12.34 20.66 -33.85
C GLN A 54 12.06 20.28 -32.38
N ILE A 55 12.38 19.04 -31.99
CA ILE A 55 12.23 18.59 -30.59
C ILE A 55 13.14 19.39 -29.66
N GLN A 56 14.42 19.55 -30.00
CA GLN A 56 15.39 20.29 -29.19
C GLN A 56 14.99 21.76 -28.96
N GLU A 57 14.50 22.43 -30.00
CA GLU A 57 13.98 23.80 -29.93
C GLU A 57 12.72 23.90 -29.05
N MET A 58 11.77 22.97 -29.22
CA MET A 58 10.58 22.91 -28.36
C MET A 58 10.94 22.59 -26.89
N GLU A 59 11.96 21.77 -26.63
CA GLU A 59 12.46 21.49 -25.28
C GLU A 59 13.20 22.68 -24.65
N ALA A 60 14.00 23.42 -25.44
CA ALA A 60 14.63 24.65 -25.01
C ALA A 60 13.58 25.72 -24.64
N PHE A 61 12.51 25.84 -25.44
CA PHE A 61 11.40 26.75 -25.15
C PHE A 61 10.58 26.28 -23.94
N PHE A 62 10.34 24.97 -23.78
CA PHE A 62 9.62 24.40 -22.65
C PHE A 62 10.25 24.71 -21.29
N LYS A 63 11.59 24.77 -21.22
CA LYS A 63 12.32 25.17 -20.00
C LYS A 63 11.96 26.57 -19.49
N GLN A 64 11.52 27.46 -20.38
CA GLN A 64 11.11 28.84 -20.05
C GLN A 64 9.59 28.99 -19.99
N TYR A 65 8.86 28.33 -20.89
CA TYR A 65 7.41 28.45 -21.03
C TYR A 65 6.72 27.05 -21.12
N PRO A 66 6.52 26.33 -20.00
CA PRO A 66 5.85 25.02 -20.00
C PRO A 66 4.37 25.07 -20.46
N HIS A 67 3.75 26.25 -20.38
CA HIS A 67 2.38 26.55 -20.74
C HIS A 67 2.32 27.73 -21.73
N PRO A 68 2.73 27.54 -23.01
CA PRO A 68 2.79 28.63 -23.97
C PRO A 68 1.40 29.14 -24.35
N ASN A 69 1.27 30.47 -24.37
CA ASN A 69 0.05 31.16 -24.82
C ASN A 69 -0.11 31.11 -26.37
N ASN A 70 -1.18 31.70 -26.91
CA ASN A 70 -1.42 31.68 -28.37
C ASN A 70 -0.29 32.33 -29.18
N ASN A 71 0.24 33.47 -28.74
CA ASN A 71 1.27 34.21 -29.47
C ASN A 71 2.60 33.45 -29.45
N GLN A 72 3.00 32.93 -28.28
CA GLN A 72 4.17 32.08 -28.11
C GLN A 72 4.07 30.78 -28.92
N ARG A 73 2.88 30.17 -28.99
CA ARG A 73 2.65 29.00 -29.85
C ARG A 73 2.83 29.34 -31.32
N LYS A 74 2.36 30.51 -31.78
CA LYS A 74 2.53 30.96 -33.16
C LYS A 74 4.01 31.21 -33.48
N GLU A 75 4.71 31.96 -32.62
CA GLU A 75 6.14 32.27 -32.75
C GLU A 75 6.99 31.01 -32.97
N ILE A 76 6.85 30.00 -32.11
CA ILE A 76 7.60 28.74 -32.27
C ILE A 76 7.08 27.89 -33.44
N SER A 77 5.82 28.02 -33.84
CA SER A 77 5.29 27.40 -35.06
C SER A 77 5.99 27.94 -36.30
N ASP A 78 6.01 29.27 -36.43
CA ASP A 78 6.59 30.00 -37.55
C ASP A 78 8.11 29.72 -37.62
N LYS A 79 8.80 29.68 -36.47
CA LYS A 79 10.23 29.33 -36.38
C LYS A 79 10.54 27.90 -36.82
N LEU A 80 9.66 26.94 -36.55
CA LEU A 80 9.92 25.50 -36.77
C LEU A 80 9.25 24.91 -38.03
N GLY A 81 8.48 25.71 -38.77
CA GLY A 81 7.69 25.23 -39.91
C GLY A 81 6.61 24.21 -39.52
N LEU A 82 6.01 24.39 -38.34
CA LEU A 82 4.98 23.50 -37.80
C LEU A 82 3.61 24.18 -37.76
N GLU A 83 2.54 23.39 -37.73
CA GLU A 83 1.19 23.89 -37.45
C GLU A 83 1.03 24.25 -35.94
N PRO A 84 0.40 25.38 -35.56
CA PRO A 84 0.28 25.78 -34.14
C PRO A 84 -0.44 24.75 -33.27
N LEU A 85 -1.25 23.89 -33.88
CA LEU A 85 -1.91 22.77 -33.24
C LEU A 85 -0.92 21.62 -32.92
N GLN A 86 0.09 21.37 -33.76
CA GLN A 86 1.16 20.40 -33.45
C GLN A 86 1.95 20.86 -32.23
N VAL A 87 2.31 22.15 -32.18
CA VAL A 87 2.97 22.77 -31.02
C VAL A 87 2.09 22.58 -29.77
N LYS A 88 0.79 22.94 -29.83
CA LYS A 88 -0.15 22.75 -28.70
C LYS A 88 -0.12 21.31 -28.17
N PHE A 89 -0.23 20.30 -29.04
CA PHE A 89 -0.23 18.90 -28.65
C PHE A 89 1.13 18.43 -28.14
N TRP A 90 2.24 18.88 -28.73
CA TRP A 90 3.58 18.55 -28.24
C TRP A 90 3.78 19.04 -26.81
N PHE A 91 3.43 20.30 -26.51
CA PHE A 91 3.54 20.86 -25.15
C PHE A 91 2.60 20.15 -24.16
N GLN A 92 1.40 19.75 -24.59
CA GLN A 92 0.50 18.94 -23.77
C GLN A 92 1.11 17.57 -23.44
N ASN A 93 1.61 16.86 -24.44
CA ASN A 93 2.25 15.55 -24.28
C ASN A 93 3.53 15.64 -23.44
N LYS A 94 4.34 16.70 -23.61
CA LYS A 94 5.56 16.90 -22.82
C LYS A 94 5.24 17.11 -21.35
N ARG A 95 4.19 17.87 -20.99
CA ARG A 95 3.74 17.99 -19.58
C ARG A 95 3.27 16.65 -19.03
N THR A 96 2.50 15.87 -19.78
CA THR A 96 2.08 14.52 -19.35
C THR A 96 3.28 13.61 -19.12
N GLN A 97 4.23 13.55 -20.06
CA GLN A 97 5.47 12.79 -19.94
C GLN A 97 6.27 13.19 -18.69
N VAL A 98 6.46 14.49 -18.46
CA VAL A 98 7.16 15.02 -17.28
C VAL A 98 6.43 14.62 -16.00
N LYS A 99 5.10 14.74 -15.95
CA LYS A 99 4.30 14.33 -14.79
C LYS A 99 4.46 12.83 -14.50
N THR A 100 4.25 11.98 -15.50
CA THR A 100 4.37 10.52 -15.37
C THR A 100 5.78 10.09 -14.95
N TRP A 101 6.83 10.72 -15.49
CA TRP A 101 8.21 10.45 -15.06
C TRP A 101 8.43 10.80 -13.59
N HIS A 102 7.95 11.96 -13.12
CA HIS A 102 8.06 12.35 -11.72
C HIS A 102 7.27 11.43 -10.79
N GLU A 103 6.06 11.01 -11.19
CA GLU A 103 5.24 10.07 -10.43
C GLU A 103 5.90 8.69 -10.35
N HIS A 104 6.44 8.18 -11.46
CA HIS A 104 7.19 6.93 -11.49
C HIS A 104 8.44 6.99 -10.60
N HIS A 105 9.25 8.05 -10.71
CA HIS A 105 10.45 8.24 -9.90
C HIS A 105 10.13 8.31 -8.40
N LYS A 106 9.10 9.08 -8.01
CA LYS A 106 8.64 9.14 -6.60
C LYS A 106 8.12 7.80 -6.09
N ASN A 107 7.29 7.11 -6.88
CA ASN A 107 6.79 5.76 -6.54
C ASN A 107 7.94 4.75 -6.41
N SER A 108 8.97 4.83 -7.25
CA SER A 108 10.17 4.00 -7.12
C SER A 108 10.93 4.29 -5.83
N HIS A 109 11.16 5.57 -5.49
CA HIS A 109 11.79 5.96 -4.23
C HIS A 109 11.03 5.44 -3.01
N PHE A 110 9.72 5.70 -2.95
CA PHE A 110 8.88 5.24 -1.84
C PHE A 110 8.80 3.71 -1.72
N ARG A 111 8.98 2.96 -2.81
CA ARG A 111 9.06 1.49 -2.76
C ARG A 111 10.35 1.02 -2.12
N THR A 112 11.49 1.56 -2.56
CA THR A 112 12.80 1.27 -1.95
C THR A 112 12.79 1.59 -0.46
N GLU A 113 12.34 2.79 -0.09
CA GLU A 113 12.22 3.23 1.31
C GLU A 113 11.25 2.34 2.12
N ASN A 114 10.14 1.89 1.53
CA ASN A 114 9.19 1.00 2.22
C ASN A 114 9.78 -0.39 2.45
N ASP A 115 10.54 -0.93 1.50
CA ASP A 115 11.18 -2.23 1.63
C ASP A 115 12.36 -2.19 2.61
N GLU A 116 13.11 -1.08 2.67
CA GLU A 116 14.10 -0.79 3.72
C GLU A 116 13.46 -0.72 5.11
N LEU A 117 12.37 0.05 5.27
CA LEU A 117 11.63 0.14 6.52
C LEU A 117 11.03 -1.19 6.95
N ARG A 118 10.59 -2.04 6.00
CA ARG A 118 10.14 -3.41 6.29
C ARG A 118 11.28 -4.30 6.74
N ALA A 119 12.43 -4.26 6.06
CA ALA A 119 13.61 -5.01 6.47
C ALA A 119 14.09 -4.59 7.87
N GLU A 120 14.06 -3.29 8.18
CA GLU A 120 14.41 -2.77 9.50
C GLU A 120 13.38 -3.12 10.57
N ASN A 121 12.08 -3.07 10.25
CA ASN A 121 11.04 -3.53 11.17
C ASN A 121 11.18 -5.02 11.47
N MET A 122 11.50 -5.85 10.47
CA MET A 122 11.80 -7.27 10.66
C MET A 122 13.04 -7.48 11.54
N ARG A 123 14.13 -6.74 11.31
CA ARG A 123 15.34 -6.78 12.16
C ARG A 123 15.03 -6.38 13.61
N CYS A 124 14.30 -5.28 13.82
CA CYS A 124 13.86 -4.83 15.14
C CYS A 124 12.98 -5.88 15.85
N ARG A 125 11.98 -6.44 15.16
CA ARG A 125 11.08 -7.46 15.72
C ARG A 125 11.81 -8.75 16.06
N GLU A 126 12.80 -9.15 15.27
CA GLU A 126 13.61 -10.34 15.54
C GLU A 126 14.61 -10.11 16.67
N ALA A 127 15.23 -8.92 16.74
CA ALA A 127 16.06 -8.54 17.88
C ALA A 127 15.26 -8.51 19.20
N LEU A 128 14.01 -8.04 19.17
CA LEU A 128 13.10 -8.10 20.33
C LEU A 128 12.67 -9.53 20.67
N ARG A 129 12.41 -10.38 19.67
CA ARG A 129 12.09 -11.81 19.88
C ARG A 129 13.23 -12.55 20.58
N ASN A 130 14.46 -12.25 20.19
CA ASN A 130 15.67 -12.90 20.69
C ASN A 130 16.33 -12.15 21.86
N ALA A 131 15.72 -11.08 22.37
CA ALA A 131 16.20 -10.38 23.55
C ALA A 131 15.95 -11.24 24.80
N CYS A 132 16.99 -11.50 25.59
CA CYS A 132 16.90 -12.30 26.82
C CYS A 132 17.38 -11.51 28.04
N CYS A 133 16.78 -11.78 29.20
CA CYS A 133 17.26 -11.25 30.47
C CYS A 133 18.61 -11.86 30.83
N ARG A 134 19.67 -11.04 30.93
CA ARG A 134 21.04 -11.50 31.23
C ARG A 134 21.19 -12.20 32.59
N ALA A 135 20.27 -11.96 33.53
CA ALA A 135 20.33 -12.54 34.88
C ALA A 135 19.65 -13.92 35.02
N CYS A 136 18.71 -14.27 34.13
CA CYS A 136 17.94 -15.53 34.23
C CYS A 136 17.69 -16.27 32.91
N GLY A 137 18.27 -15.80 31.80
CA GLY A 137 18.24 -16.46 30.49
C GLY A 137 16.89 -16.43 29.75
N ARG A 138 15.79 -16.02 30.40
CA ARG A 138 14.45 -16.01 29.80
C ARG A 138 14.28 -14.90 28.75
N ALA A 139 13.59 -15.22 27.67
CA ALA A 139 13.26 -14.29 26.59
C ALA A 139 12.31 -13.17 27.04
N ILE A 140 12.49 -11.97 26.50
CA ILE A 140 11.70 -10.77 26.76
C ILE A 140 10.57 -10.71 25.72
N VAL A 141 9.41 -11.28 26.07
CA VAL A 141 8.26 -11.31 25.16
C VAL A 141 7.57 -9.93 25.16
N VAL A 142 7.84 -9.10 24.13
CA VAL A 142 7.26 -7.76 23.97
C VAL A 142 5.84 -7.78 23.36
N ALA A 143 5.12 -8.91 23.45
CA ALA A 143 3.75 -9.04 22.99
C ALA A 143 2.91 -9.89 23.96
N GLY A 144 2.19 -9.20 24.87
CA GLY A 144 0.98 -9.74 25.52
C GLY A 144 1.09 -10.15 26.99
N ILE A 145 2.29 -10.40 27.54
CA ILE A 145 2.49 -10.69 28.96
C ILE A 145 3.75 -9.96 29.40
N SER A 146 3.66 -9.05 30.38
CA SER A 146 4.87 -8.37 30.86
C SER A 146 5.83 -9.37 31.52
N SER A 147 7.15 -9.12 31.45
CA SER A 147 8.13 -9.99 32.12
C SER A 147 7.86 -10.14 33.62
N ASN A 148 7.23 -9.14 34.24
CA ASN A 148 6.79 -9.18 35.63
C ASN A 148 5.58 -10.12 35.81
N GLU A 149 4.56 -10.00 34.95
CA GLU A 149 3.34 -10.82 34.98
C GLU A 149 3.62 -12.31 34.75
N HIS A 150 4.57 -12.67 33.88
CA HIS A 150 4.99 -14.08 33.72
C HIS A 150 5.71 -14.59 34.98
N CYS A 151 6.64 -13.82 35.56
CA CYS A 151 7.29 -14.18 36.82
C CYS A 151 6.28 -14.32 37.97
N LEU A 152 5.31 -13.42 38.07
CA LEU A 152 4.23 -13.48 39.06
C LEU A 152 3.33 -14.71 38.88
N ARG A 153 3.08 -15.18 37.64
CA ARG A 153 2.36 -16.45 37.40
C ARG A 153 3.16 -17.67 37.88
N VAL A 154 4.46 -17.72 37.59
CA VAL A 154 5.34 -18.80 38.06
C VAL A 154 5.43 -18.83 39.59
N GLU A 155 5.60 -17.66 40.22
CA GLU A 155 5.65 -17.56 41.68
C GLU A 155 4.32 -17.89 42.34
N ASN A 156 3.18 -17.51 41.74
CA ASN A 156 1.86 -17.93 42.21
C ASN A 156 1.66 -19.46 42.11
N ALA A 157 2.21 -20.13 41.10
CA ALA A 157 2.17 -21.59 41.02
C ALA A 157 3.00 -22.22 42.15
N ARG A 158 4.24 -21.75 42.35
CA ARG A 158 5.12 -22.21 43.44
C ARG A 158 4.49 -22.02 44.82
N LEU A 159 3.87 -20.88 45.07
CA LEU A 159 3.18 -20.60 46.33
C LEU A 159 1.93 -21.48 46.53
N ARG A 160 1.22 -21.84 45.45
CA ARG A 160 0.08 -22.78 45.52
C ARG A 160 0.53 -24.20 45.86
N GLU A 161 1.61 -24.68 45.24
CA GLU A 161 2.22 -25.98 45.60
C GLU A 161 2.64 -26.02 47.08
N GLN A 162 3.26 -24.94 47.58
CA GLN A 162 3.61 -24.84 49.00
C GLN A 162 2.37 -24.81 49.92
N ILE A 163 1.30 -24.11 49.54
CA ILE A 163 0.03 -24.14 50.29
C ILE A 163 -0.56 -25.55 50.30
N GLU A 164 -0.52 -26.28 49.18
CA GLU A 164 -1.00 -27.65 49.09
C GLU A 164 -0.14 -28.62 49.91
N GLU A 165 1.18 -28.48 49.88
CA GLU A 165 2.11 -29.25 50.73
C GLU A 165 1.85 -28.99 52.23
N PHE A 166 1.76 -27.72 52.64
CA PHE A 166 1.43 -27.38 54.03
C PHE A 166 0.02 -27.86 54.42
N ALA A 167 -0.98 -27.77 53.54
CA ALA A 167 -2.33 -28.29 53.79
C ALA A 167 -2.33 -29.81 53.92
N ALA A 168 -1.54 -30.52 53.12
CA ALA A 168 -1.37 -31.97 53.23
C ALA A 168 -0.66 -32.37 54.54
N ILE A 169 0.36 -31.62 54.97
CA ILE A 169 1.03 -31.79 56.26
C ILE A 169 0.06 -31.54 57.41
N VAL A 170 -0.64 -30.40 57.42
CA VAL A 170 -1.66 -30.07 58.44
C VAL A 170 -2.75 -31.14 58.48
N THR A 171 -3.20 -31.65 57.33
CA THR A 171 -4.20 -32.73 57.28
C THR A 171 -3.68 -34.04 57.89
N LYS A 172 -2.38 -34.36 57.72
CA LYS A 172 -1.74 -35.54 58.32
C LYS A 172 -1.56 -35.43 59.84
N PHE A 173 -1.29 -34.24 60.38
CA PHE A 173 -1.00 -34.04 61.81
C PHE A 173 -2.20 -33.59 62.64
N VAL A 174 -3.17 -32.87 62.06
CA VAL A 174 -4.36 -32.34 62.76
C VAL A 174 -5.61 -33.19 62.49
N GLY A 175 -5.68 -33.89 61.34
CA GLY A 175 -6.78 -34.80 61.00
C GLY A 175 -8.09 -34.11 60.65
N LYS A 176 -8.30 -33.82 59.35
CA LYS A 176 -9.42 -33.06 58.75
C LYS A 176 -9.62 -31.64 59.33
N PRO A 177 -9.51 -30.57 58.52
CA PRO A 177 -9.91 -29.25 58.99
C PRO A 177 -11.40 -29.24 59.36
N LEU A 178 -11.73 -28.61 60.48
CA LEU A 178 -13.11 -28.28 60.82
C LEU A 178 -13.72 -27.46 59.67
N THR A 179 -14.88 -27.89 59.21
CA THR A 179 -15.64 -27.20 58.16
C THR A 179 -15.98 -25.79 58.62
N ASN A 180 -15.41 -24.79 57.98
CA ASN A 180 -15.93 -23.43 58.00
C ASN A 180 -16.06 -22.95 56.55
N ASP A 181 -17.28 -22.61 56.18
CA ASP A 181 -17.69 -22.29 54.82
C ASP A 181 -17.05 -20.98 54.36
N ALA A 182 -16.14 -21.10 53.40
CA ALA A 182 -15.63 -19.99 52.63
C ALA A 182 -15.76 -20.37 51.15
N THR A 183 -17.01 -20.38 50.67
CA THR A 183 -17.33 -20.41 49.24
C THR A 183 -16.59 -19.27 48.54
N ILE A 184 -15.43 -19.58 47.94
CA ILE A 184 -14.70 -18.67 47.05
C ILE A 184 -15.52 -18.61 45.75
N PRO A 185 -16.10 -17.45 45.37
CA PRO A 185 -16.80 -17.36 44.11
C PRO A 185 -15.78 -17.51 42.97
N SER A 186 -15.90 -18.61 42.22
CA SER A 186 -15.13 -18.84 40.99
C SER A 186 -15.59 -17.86 39.91
N SER A 187 -15.13 -16.61 39.99
CA SER A 187 -15.39 -15.59 39.00
C SER A 187 -14.48 -15.78 37.78
N THR A 188 -14.73 -16.85 37.01
CA THR A 188 -14.28 -16.99 35.64
C THR A 188 -15.17 -16.14 34.73
N ALA A 189 -15.16 -14.83 34.97
CA ALA A 189 -15.85 -13.84 34.16
C ALA A 189 -14.80 -12.91 33.55
N SER A 190 -14.29 -13.27 32.37
CA SER A 190 -13.73 -12.25 31.48
C SER A 190 -14.83 -11.25 31.17
N PRO A 191 -14.59 -9.92 31.24
CA PRO A 191 -15.56 -8.96 30.79
C PRO A 191 -15.71 -9.11 29.27
N ILE A 192 -16.75 -9.83 28.85
CA ILE A 192 -17.23 -9.79 27.47
C ILE A 192 -17.71 -8.37 27.26
N ILE A 193 -16.93 -7.60 26.50
CA ILE A 193 -17.35 -6.27 26.06
C ILE A 193 -18.53 -6.51 25.11
N ASP A 194 -19.73 -6.19 25.57
CA ASP A 194 -20.93 -6.29 24.74
C ASP A 194 -20.78 -5.37 23.53
N ILE A 195 -20.61 -5.99 22.36
CA ILE A 195 -20.38 -5.29 21.10
C ILE A 195 -21.57 -4.37 20.78
N GLU A 196 -22.76 -4.73 21.26
CA GLU A 196 -23.98 -3.93 21.14
C GLU A 196 -23.93 -2.61 21.93
N VAL A 197 -23.27 -2.59 23.11
CA VAL A 197 -23.06 -1.35 23.90
C VAL A 197 -22.06 -0.42 23.19
N VAL A 198 -20.99 -0.98 22.61
CA VAL A 198 -20.00 -0.21 21.84
C VAL A 198 -20.62 0.38 20.57
N GLN A 199 -21.53 -0.35 19.91
CA GLN A 199 -22.30 0.17 18.77
C GLN A 199 -23.30 1.26 19.20
N LYS A 200 -23.97 1.11 20.36
CA LYS A 200 -24.90 2.12 20.90
C LYS A 200 -24.20 3.46 21.20
N LEU A 201 -22.94 3.42 21.64
CA LEU A 201 -22.12 4.61 21.89
C LEU A 201 -21.69 5.31 20.59
N LYS A 202 -21.30 4.55 19.56
CA LYS A 202 -21.01 5.14 18.22
C LYS A 202 -22.23 5.78 17.56
N GLY A 203 -23.45 5.34 17.88
CA GLY A 203 -24.69 5.92 17.37
C GLY A 203 -25.05 7.29 17.96
N LYS A 204 -24.49 7.69 19.11
CA LYS A 204 -24.85 8.94 19.79
C LYS A 204 -23.93 10.13 19.51
N GLN A 205 -22.82 9.92 18.81
CA GLN A 205 -21.85 10.98 18.50
C GLN A 205 -22.08 11.63 17.11
N LYS A 206 -23.31 11.51 16.56
CA LYS A 206 -23.68 12.03 15.23
C LYS A 206 -24.97 12.85 15.22
N ILE A 207 -25.29 13.48 16.35
CA ILE A 207 -26.36 14.49 16.48
C ILE A 207 -25.88 15.58 17.46
N GLU A 208 -24.86 16.34 17.05
CA GLU A 208 -24.52 17.67 17.58
C GLU A 208 -23.50 18.37 16.66
N GLU A 209 -23.90 18.58 15.40
CA GLU A 209 -23.45 19.63 14.47
C GLU A 209 -24.58 19.88 13.45
#